data_AF-A0A7X5Y6L0-F1
#
_entry.id   AF-A0A7X5Y6L0-F1
#
_cell.length_a   1.000
_cell.length_b   1.000
_cell.length_c   1.000
_cell.angle_alpha   90.00
_cell.angle_beta   90.00
_cell.angle_gamma   90.00
#
_symmetry.space_group_name_H-M   'P 1'
#
loop_
_entity.id
_entity.type
_entity.pdbx_description
1 polymer ?
#
loop_
_entity_poly.entity_id
_entity_poly.type
_entity_poly.pdbx_seq_one_letter_code
_entity_poly.pdbx_strand_id
1 'polypeptide(L)'
;MFLPAAWAALRRWPLSTASVACLALFIGLHLLAARWSYSFVPYREWLGLAEEGRNHFDRLIHFLFGLLWTLPLAEAARRHAGYLAGKALLFAFLAVQSVSAVYEIFEWSLALLMAPESAEAYNGQQGDGFDAQKDMALALAGNILALATLSLVGRSKR
;
A
#
# COMPACT_ATOMS: atom_id res chain seq x y z
N MET A 1 -18.11 11.94 -0.43
CA MET A 1 -18.77 10.66 -0.77
C MET A 1 -18.22 9.46 0.01
N PHE A 2 -16.91 9.39 0.32
CA PHE A 2 -16.31 8.21 0.95
C PHE A 2 -16.58 8.03 2.46
N LEU A 3 -16.78 9.11 3.23
CA LEU A 3 -17.00 9.02 4.69
C LEU A 3 -18.28 8.27 5.09
N PRO A 4 -19.46 8.54 4.48
CA PRO A 4 -20.67 7.76 4.77
C PRO A 4 -20.53 6.27 4.43
N ALA A 5 -19.84 5.95 3.33
CA ALA A 5 -19.58 4.57 2.93
C ALA A 5 -18.63 3.86 3.91
N ALA A 6 -17.55 4.52 4.31
CA ALA A 6 -16.61 4.01 5.31
C ALA A 6 -17.31 3.79 6.67
N TRP A 7 -18.15 4.73 7.10
CA TRP A 7 -18.94 4.59 8.32
C TRP A 7 -19.92 3.42 8.25
N ALA A 8 -20.68 3.30 7.15
CA ALA A 8 -21.59 2.18 6.94
C ALA A 8 -20.86 0.83 6.93
N ALA A 9 -19.70 0.76 6.27
CA ALA A 9 -18.85 -0.42 6.25
C ALA A 9 -18.36 -0.80 7.67
N LEU A 10 -17.87 0.16 8.46
CA LEU A 10 -17.40 -0.09 9.82
C LEU A 10 -18.54 -0.48 10.79
N ARG A 11 -19.78 -0.04 10.54
CA ARG A 11 -20.95 -0.53 11.29
C ARG A 11 -21.32 -1.97 10.95
N ARG A 12 -21.16 -2.38 9.69
CA ARG A 12 -21.47 -3.73 9.20
C ARG A 12 -20.36 -4.72 9.56
N TRP A 13 -19.11 -4.31 9.40
CA TRP A 13 -17.89 -5.11 9.56
C TRP A 13 -16.88 -4.34 10.42
N PRO A 14 -17.05 -4.35 11.75
CA PRO A 14 -16.18 -3.59 12.64
C PRO A 14 -14.74 -4.10 12.59
N LEU A 15 -13.81 -3.15 12.47
CA LEU A 15 -12.37 -3.35 12.57
C LEU A 15 -11.84 -2.70 13.85
N SER A 16 -10.67 -3.13 14.31
CA SER A 16 -9.98 -2.54 15.44
C SER A 16 -9.51 -1.12 15.13
N THR A 17 -9.35 -0.30 16.17
CA THR A 17 -8.79 1.06 16.04
C THR A 17 -7.45 1.06 15.33
N ALA A 18 -6.61 0.05 15.57
CA ALA A 18 -5.32 -0.09 14.89
C ALA A 18 -5.48 -0.31 13.38
N SER A 19 -6.36 -1.23 12.96
CA SER A 19 -6.65 -1.45 11.54
C SER A 19 -7.24 -0.21 10.87
N VAL A 20 -8.17 0.49 11.53
CA VAL A 20 -8.74 1.74 11.01
C VAL A 20 -7.66 2.82 10.89
N ALA A 21 -6.77 2.95 11.87
CA ALA A 21 -5.67 3.90 11.82
C ALA A 21 -4.69 3.59 10.68
N CYS A 22 -4.35 2.32 10.44
CA CYS A 22 -3.51 1.91 9.30
C CYS A 22 -4.15 2.31 7.97
N LEU A 23 -5.43 2.01 7.77
CA LEU A 23 -6.15 2.37 6.55
C LEU A 23 -6.25 3.90 6.38
N ALA A 24 -6.58 4.62 7.45
CA ALA A 24 -6.70 6.07 7.42
C ALA A 24 -5.35 6.74 7.11
N LEU A 25 -4.25 6.26 7.70
CA LEU A 25 -2.91 6.76 7.41
C LEU A 25 -2.55 6.53 5.95
N PHE A 26 -2.77 5.31 5.43
CA PHE A 26 -2.47 4.98 4.04
C PHE A 26 -3.26 5.85 3.05
N ILE A 27 -4.57 6.01 3.29
CA ILE A 27 -5.42 6.88 2.47
C ILE A 27 -4.99 8.34 2.58
N GLY A 28 -4.65 8.82 3.77
CA GLY A 28 -4.14 10.18 3.96
C GLY A 28 -2.87 10.44 3.17
N LEU A 29 -1.95 9.48 3.15
CA LEU A 29 -0.73 9.54 2.34
C LEU A 29 -1.02 9.52 0.84
N HIS A 30 -2.02 8.76 0.37
CA HIS A 30 -2.46 8.78 -1.03
C HIS A 30 -3.05 10.12 -1.44
N LEU A 31 -3.90 10.70 -0.58
CA LEU A 31 -4.48 12.02 -0.84
C LEU A 31 -3.41 13.10 -0.88
N LEU A 32 -2.40 12.98 -0.01
CA LEU A 32 -1.20 13.82 -0.07
C LEU A 32 -0.50 13.60 -1.42
N ALA A 33 -0.12 12.36 -1.76
CA ALA A 33 0.60 12.03 -2.99
C ALA A 33 -0.11 12.51 -4.26
N ALA A 34 -1.43 12.34 -4.32
CA ALA A 34 -2.26 12.70 -5.46
C ALA A 34 -2.21 14.21 -5.77
N ARG A 35 -2.01 15.07 -4.77
CA ARG A 35 -1.80 16.51 -5.00
C ARG A 35 -0.55 16.79 -5.85
N TRP A 36 0.46 15.93 -5.78
CA TRP A 36 1.74 16.08 -6.49
C TRP A 36 2.02 14.92 -7.46
N SER A 37 1.00 14.17 -7.88
CA SER A 37 1.14 13.01 -8.77
C SER A 37 2.25 12.03 -8.37
N TYR A 38 2.49 11.87 -7.06
CA TYR A 38 3.52 11.01 -6.45
C TYR A 38 4.97 11.43 -6.78
N SER A 39 5.31 11.58 -8.06
CA SER A 39 6.61 11.97 -8.61
C SER A 39 7.12 13.33 -8.14
N PHE A 40 6.24 14.23 -7.71
CA PHE A 40 6.59 15.61 -7.36
C PHE A 40 6.36 15.94 -5.89
N VAL A 41 6.16 14.94 -5.02
CA VAL A 41 5.99 15.20 -3.59
C VAL A 41 7.30 15.79 -3.04
N PRO A 42 7.30 17.01 -2.46
CA PRO A 42 8.53 17.73 -2.08
C PRO A 42 9.04 17.27 -0.70
N TYR A 43 9.08 15.96 -0.46
CA TYR A 43 9.52 15.42 0.83
C TYR A 43 11.00 15.69 1.12
N ARG A 44 11.82 15.88 0.07
CA ARG A 44 13.25 16.17 0.19
C ARG A 44 13.47 17.56 0.75
N GLU A 45 12.78 18.57 0.21
CA GLU A 45 12.72 19.93 0.76
C GLU A 45 12.30 19.92 2.24
N TRP A 46 11.24 19.19 2.59
CA TRP A 46 10.75 19.10 3.98
C TRP A 46 11.79 18.49 4.94
N LEU A 47 12.64 17.60 4.44
CA LEU A 47 13.66 16.89 5.22
C LEU A 47 15.07 17.48 5.07
N GLY A 48 15.24 18.54 4.27
CA GLY A 48 16.56 19.12 3.98
C GLY A 48 17.50 18.18 3.22
N LEU A 49 16.97 17.30 2.37
CA LEU A 49 17.74 16.36 1.54
C LEU A 49 18.09 16.99 0.19
N ALA A 50 19.18 16.51 -0.43
CA ALA A 50 19.53 16.93 -1.79
C ALA A 50 18.44 16.51 -2.79
N GLU A 51 18.16 17.38 -3.77
CA GLU A 51 17.18 17.16 -4.85
C GLU A 51 17.69 16.29 -6.01
N GLU A 52 18.85 15.63 -5.82
CA GLU A 52 19.45 14.82 -6.86
C GLU A 52 18.79 13.44 -6.99
N GLY A 53 18.63 13.03 -8.25
CA GLY A 53 18.08 11.74 -8.63
C GLY A 53 16.55 11.71 -8.63
N ARG A 54 16.00 10.50 -8.64
CA ARG A 54 14.57 10.30 -8.79
C ARG A 54 13.82 10.49 -7.45
N ASN A 55 12.53 10.76 -7.53
CA ASN A 55 11.64 10.81 -6.39
C ASN A 55 11.28 9.37 -5.95
N HIS A 56 11.42 9.05 -4.66
CA HIS A 56 11.12 7.71 -4.14
C HIS A 56 9.80 7.66 -3.34
N PHE A 57 8.96 8.70 -3.44
CA PHE A 57 7.73 8.75 -2.68
C PHE A 57 6.76 7.64 -3.11
N ASP A 58 6.70 7.34 -4.39
CA ASP A 58 5.88 6.24 -4.89
C ASP A 58 6.32 4.88 -4.29
N ARG A 59 7.63 4.58 -4.36
CA ARG A 59 8.24 3.44 -3.65
C ARG A 59 7.90 3.35 -2.17
N LEU A 60 7.90 4.49 -1.47
CA LEU A 60 7.49 4.55 -0.07
C LEU A 60 6.03 4.14 0.09
N ILE A 61 5.16 4.60 -0.81
CA ILE A 61 3.75 4.21 -0.81
C ILE A 61 3.58 2.71 -1.04
N HIS A 62 4.32 2.09 -1.97
CA HIS A 62 4.28 0.64 -2.18
C HIS A 62 4.73 -0.15 -0.94
N PHE A 63 5.82 0.29 -0.31
CA PHE A 63 6.23 -0.30 0.97
C PHE A 63 5.15 -0.19 2.05
N LEU A 64 4.58 1.00 2.20
CA LEU A 64 3.53 1.26 3.19
C LEU A 64 2.22 0.55 2.85
N PHE A 65 1.93 0.27 1.58
CA PHE A 65 0.80 -0.56 1.16
C PHE A 65 0.94 -1.94 1.80
N GLY A 66 2.09 -2.59 1.60
CA GLY A 66 2.38 -3.87 2.22
C GLY A 66 2.30 -3.83 3.75
N LEU A 67 2.90 -2.82 4.36
CA LEU A 67 2.95 -2.68 5.82
C LEU A 67 1.57 -2.45 6.45
N LEU A 68 0.80 -1.49 5.91
CA LEU A 68 -0.41 -0.97 6.54
C LEU A 68 -1.66 -1.79 6.20
N TRP A 69 -1.72 -2.47 5.05
CA TRP A 69 -2.89 -3.27 4.67
C TRP A 69 -2.90 -4.67 5.26
N THR A 70 -1.74 -5.20 5.63
CA THR A 70 -1.62 -6.57 6.13
C THR A 70 -2.44 -6.81 7.40
N LEU A 71 -2.39 -5.90 8.37
CA LEU A 71 -3.16 -6.02 9.62
C LEU A 71 -4.68 -5.97 9.36
N PRO A 72 -5.25 -4.95 8.68
CA PRO A 72 -6.67 -4.90 8.35
C PRO A 72 -7.17 -6.14 7.60
N LEU A 73 -6.42 -6.63 6.62
CA LEU A 73 -6.81 -7.81 5.83
C LEU A 73 -6.78 -9.08 6.67
N ALA A 74 -5.74 -9.28 7.49
CA ALA A 74 -5.66 -10.43 8.39
C ALA A 74 -6.79 -10.36 9.43
N GLU A 75 -7.08 -9.18 9.98
CA GLU A 75 -8.17 -8.99 10.92
C GLU A 75 -9.54 -9.29 10.29
N ALA A 76 -9.80 -8.74 9.11
CA ALA A 76 -11.05 -8.97 8.38
C ALA A 76 -11.26 -10.46 8.07
N ALA A 77 -10.22 -11.15 7.61
CA ALA A 77 -10.29 -12.59 7.34
C ALA A 77 -10.60 -13.40 8.61
N ARG A 78 -10.02 -13.04 9.75
CA ARG A 78 -10.33 -13.71 11.03
C ARG A 78 -11.74 -13.43 11.51
N ARG A 79 -12.15 -12.17 11.52
CA ARG A 79 -13.41 -11.72 12.13
C ARG A 79 -14.63 -12.01 11.28
N HIS A 80 -14.50 -11.89 9.96
CA HIS A 80 -15.65 -11.86 9.04
C HIS A 80 -15.66 -13.03 8.06
N ALA A 81 -14.53 -13.73 7.86
CA ALA A 81 -14.45 -14.93 7.01
C ALA A 81 -14.17 -16.24 7.80
N GLY A 82 -14.06 -16.18 9.13
CA GLY A 82 -13.88 -17.36 9.99
C GLY A 82 -12.50 -18.03 9.89
N TYR A 83 -11.49 -17.32 9.37
CA TYR A 83 -10.16 -17.91 9.20
C TYR A 83 -9.44 -18.08 10.55
N LEU A 84 -8.77 -19.21 10.72
CA LEU A 84 -7.80 -19.40 11.80
C LEU A 84 -6.63 -18.43 11.64
N ALA A 85 -5.94 -18.10 12.73
CA ALA A 85 -4.91 -17.06 12.75
C ALA A 85 -3.84 -17.22 11.64
N GLY A 86 -3.29 -18.43 11.45
CA GLY A 86 -2.31 -18.68 10.39
C GLY A 86 -2.89 -18.53 8.98
N LYS A 87 -4.11 -19.02 8.74
CA LYS A 87 -4.78 -18.88 7.44
C LYS A 87 -5.11 -17.42 7.12
N ALA A 88 -5.44 -16.62 8.12
CA ALA A 88 -5.68 -15.20 7.94
C ALA A 88 -4.42 -14.40 7.61
N LEU A 89 -3.29 -14.74 8.23
CA LEU A 89 -1.99 -14.16 7.88
C LEU A 89 -1.56 -14.53 6.46
N LEU A 90 -1.73 -15.81 6.07
CA LEU A 90 -1.48 -16.25 4.70
C LEU A 90 -2.41 -15.56 3.69
N PHE A 91 -3.69 -15.40 4.02
CA PHE A 91 -4.62 -14.66 3.18
C PHE A 91 -4.19 -13.21 3.00
N ALA A 92 -3.86 -12.50 4.08
CA ALA A 92 -3.39 -11.12 4.00
C ALA A 92 -2.13 -11.00 3.14
N PHE A 93 -1.18 -11.92 3.33
CA PHE A 93 0.03 -12.00 2.52
C PHE A 93 -0.30 -12.07 1.02
N LEU A 94 -1.10 -13.06 0.62
CA LEU A 94 -1.47 -13.30 -0.77
C LEU A 94 -2.30 -12.15 -1.35
N ALA A 95 -3.23 -11.60 -0.57
CA ALA A 95 -4.10 -10.51 -1.01
C ALA A 95 -3.29 -9.24 -1.32
N VAL A 96 -2.36 -8.85 -0.44
CA VAL A 96 -1.48 -7.70 -0.67
C VAL A 96 -0.64 -7.90 -1.93
N GLN A 97 0.02 -9.05 -2.08
CA GLN A 97 0.84 -9.30 -3.28
C GLN A 97 0.02 -9.31 -4.56
N SER A 98 -1.19 -9.89 -4.52
CA SER A 98 -2.07 -9.97 -5.68
C SER A 98 -2.55 -8.57 -6.10
N VAL A 99 -2.96 -7.75 -5.14
CA VAL A 99 -3.41 -6.37 -5.43
C VAL A 99 -2.24 -5.53 -5.95
N SER A 100 -1.04 -5.65 -5.36
CA SER A 100 0.15 -4.96 -5.85
C SER A 100 0.47 -5.35 -7.29
N ALA A 101 0.47 -6.65 -7.62
CA ALA A 101 0.73 -7.09 -8.99
C ALA A 101 -0.34 -6.63 -9.99
N VAL A 102 -1.63 -6.69 -9.60
CA VAL A 102 -2.72 -6.21 -10.45
C VAL A 102 -2.62 -4.70 -10.68
N TYR A 103 -2.21 -3.93 -9.66
CA TYR A 103 -1.98 -2.49 -9.79
C TYR A 103 -0.87 -2.17 -10.80
N GLU A 104 0.29 -2.83 -10.69
CA GLU A 104 1.39 -2.64 -11.66
C GLU A 104 1.00 -3.04 -13.09
N ILE A 105 0.25 -4.14 -13.23
CA ILE A 105 -0.25 -4.57 -14.54
C ILE A 105 -1.21 -3.52 -15.11
N PHE A 106 -2.04 -2.91 -14.27
CA PHE A 106 -2.94 -1.84 -14.67
C PHE A 106 -2.16 -0.60 -15.13
N GLU A 107 -1.15 -0.16 -14.38
CA GLU A 107 -0.31 0.99 -14.78
C GLU A 107 0.50 0.71 -16.05
N TRP A 108 1.06 -0.50 -16.17
CA TRP A 108 1.70 -0.94 -17.41
C TRP A 108 0.71 -0.92 -18.58
N SER A 109 -0.52 -1.39 -18.38
CA SER A 109 -1.57 -1.38 -19.42
C SER A 109 -1.94 0.04 -19.84
N LEU A 110 -2.02 0.99 -18.90
CA LEU A 110 -2.24 2.40 -19.21
C LEU A 110 -1.07 2.99 -20.01
N ALA A 111 0.18 2.68 -19.63
CA ALA A 111 1.36 3.13 -20.34
C ALA A 111 1.40 2.66 -21.81
N LEU A 112 0.83 1.48 -22.12
CA LEU A 112 0.70 0.98 -23.50
C LEU A 112 -0.36 1.72 -24.32
N LEU A 113 -1.36 2.31 -23.67
CA LEU A 113 -2.49 2.98 -24.33
C LEU A 113 -2.29 4.51 -24.45
N MET A 114 -1.39 5.07 -23.65
CA MET A 114 -1.10 6.50 -23.63
C MET A 114 -0.02 6.89 -24.64
N ALA A 115 -0.05 8.15 -25.09
CA ALA A 115 1.07 8.69 -25.86
C ALA A 115 2.35 8.68 -24.99
N PRO A 116 3.55 8.43 -25.55
CA PRO A 116 4.78 8.24 -24.77
C PRO A 116 5.04 9.35 -23.73
N GLU A 117 4.81 10.60 -24.11
CA GLU A 117 5.00 11.79 -23.26
C GLU A 117 4.00 11.83 -22.08
N SER A 118 2.78 11.32 -22.27
CA SER A 118 1.77 11.20 -21.21
C SER A 118 1.97 9.96 -20.33
N ALA A 119 2.54 8.89 -20.89
CA ALA A 119 2.82 7.67 -20.16
C ALA A 119 3.93 7.89 -19.12
N GLU A 120 5.01 8.59 -19.49
CA GLU A 120 6.13 8.85 -18.59
C GLU A 120 5.76 9.78 -17.42
N ALA A 121 4.89 10.77 -17.68
CA ALA A 121 4.38 11.67 -16.66
C ALA A 121 3.36 11.01 -15.70
N TYR A 122 2.62 10.00 -16.17
CA TYR A 122 1.59 9.31 -15.39
C TYR A 122 2.15 8.13 -14.57
N ASN A 123 3.02 7.33 -15.17
CA ASN A 123 3.51 6.06 -14.63
C ASN A 123 4.44 6.25 -13.42
N GLY A 124 5.15 7.38 -13.31
CA GLY A 124 6.07 7.59 -12.18
C GLY A 124 7.40 6.82 -12.28
N GLN A 125 7.61 6.07 -13.37
CA GLN A 125 8.85 5.36 -13.69
C GLN A 125 10.13 6.20 -13.59
N GLN A 126 10.07 7.48 -13.97
CA GLN A 126 11.21 8.41 -13.93
C GLN A 126 12.48 7.83 -14.59
N GLY A 127 12.31 7.11 -15.70
CA GLY A 127 13.38 6.45 -16.45
C GLY A 127 13.82 5.08 -15.90
N ASP A 128 13.16 4.52 -14.88
CA ASP A 128 13.50 3.21 -14.30
C ASP A 128 12.72 2.06 -14.97
N GLY A 129 13.33 1.35 -15.91
CA GLY A 129 12.69 0.23 -16.60
C GLY A 129 12.31 -0.98 -15.71
N PHE A 130 12.71 -0.99 -14.44
CA PHE A 130 12.36 -2.02 -13.46
C PHE A 130 11.47 -1.50 -12.32
N ASP A 131 10.78 -0.37 -12.52
CA ASP A 131 10.02 0.27 -11.43
C ASP A 131 8.97 -0.66 -10.84
N ALA A 132 8.06 -1.17 -11.68
CA ALA A 132 7.02 -2.11 -11.27
C ALA A 132 7.55 -3.31 -10.45
N GLN A 133 8.68 -3.89 -10.85
CA GLN A 133 9.29 -4.99 -10.09
C GLN A 133 9.81 -4.55 -8.72
N LYS A 134 10.40 -3.35 -8.63
CA LYS A 134 10.88 -2.77 -7.38
C LYS A 134 9.71 -2.36 -6.46
N ASP A 135 8.62 -1.87 -7.04
CA ASP A 135 7.42 -1.47 -6.32
C ASP A 135 6.70 -2.70 -5.73
N MET A 136 6.53 -3.76 -6.52
CA MET A 136 6.07 -5.06 -6.01
C MET A 136 7.00 -5.64 -4.93
N ALA A 137 8.32 -5.50 -5.09
CA ALA A 137 9.29 -5.97 -4.10
C ALA A 137 9.21 -5.17 -2.79
N LEU A 138 8.94 -3.87 -2.86
CA LEU A 138 8.74 -3.02 -1.69
C LEU A 138 7.42 -3.34 -0.98
N ALA A 139 6.34 -3.56 -1.72
CA ALA A 139 5.09 -4.07 -1.16
C ALA A 139 5.31 -5.41 -0.45
N LEU A 140 6.08 -6.33 -1.04
CA LEU A 140 6.47 -7.58 -0.40
C LEU A 140 7.23 -7.34 0.91
N ALA A 141 8.21 -6.44 0.91
CA ALA A 141 9.03 -6.15 2.09
C ALA A 141 8.19 -5.59 3.24
N GLY A 142 7.30 -4.64 2.97
CA GLY A 142 6.38 -4.08 3.97
C GLY A 142 5.43 -5.13 4.54
N ASN A 143 4.91 -6.00 3.67
CA ASN A 143 4.03 -7.12 4.04
C ASN A 143 4.75 -8.13 4.96
N ILE A 144 5.96 -8.55 4.60
CA ILE A 144 6.78 -9.45 5.43
C ILE A 144 7.04 -8.83 6.82
N LEU A 145 7.38 -7.53 6.86
CA LEU A 145 7.60 -6.83 8.12
C LEU A 145 6.33 -6.83 8.99
N ALA A 146 5.17 -6.51 8.42
CA ALA A 146 3.90 -6.55 9.12
C ALA A 146 3.59 -7.95 9.68
N LEU A 147 3.78 -9.00 8.89
CA LEU A 147 3.57 -10.39 9.31
C LEU A 147 4.49 -10.79 10.46
N ALA A 148 5.76 -10.39 10.41
CA ALA A 148 6.71 -10.63 11.48
C ALA A 148 6.24 -9.96 12.79
N THR A 149 5.87 -8.67 12.72
CA THR A 149 5.35 -7.92 13.88
C THR A 149 4.09 -8.58 14.46
N LEU A 150 3.11 -8.96 13.63
CA LEU A 150 1.88 -9.59 14.08
C LEU A 150 2.11 -10.97 14.71
N SER A 151 3.06 -11.73 14.16
CA SER A 151 3.42 -13.05 14.68
C SER A 151 4.10 -12.96 16.04
N LEU A 152 4.97 -11.97 16.25
CA LEU A 152 5.64 -11.72 17.53
C LEU A 152 4.66 -11.30 18.62
N VAL A 153 3.77 -10.33 18.31
CA VAL A 153 2.74 -9.86 19.24
C VAL A 153 1.76 -10.98 19.59
N GLY A 154 1.40 -11.84 18.61
CA GLY A 154 0.52 -12.98 18.82
C GLY A 154 1.10 -14.07 19.71
N ARG A 155 2.43 -14.22 19.74
CA ARG A 155 3.13 -15.17 20.63
C ARG A 155 3.20 -14.65 22.07
N SER A 156 3.41 -13.35 22.27
CA SER A 156 3.46 -12.73 23.61
C SER A 156 2.14 -12.81 24.39
N LYS A 157 1.01 -13.04 23.71
CA LYS A 157 -0.32 -13.12 24.33
C LYS A 157 -0.79 -14.56 24.62
N ARG A 158 0.05 -15.56 24.34
CA ARG A 158 -0.18 -16.97 24.70
C ARG A 158 0.70 -17.33 25.88
#